data_AF-A0A8T2J5H9-F1
#
_entry.id   AF-A0A8T2J5H9-F1
#
_cell.length_a   1.000
_cell.length_b   1.000
_cell.length_c   1.000
_cell.angle_alpha   90.00
_cell.angle_beta   90.00
_cell.angle_gamma   90.00
#
_symmetry.space_group_name_H-M   'P 1'
#
loop_
_entity.id
_entity.type
_entity.pdbx_description
1 polymer ?
#
loop_
_entity_poly.entity_id
_entity_poly.type
_entity_poly.pdbx_seq_one_letter_code
_entity_poly.pdbx_strand_id
1 'polypeptide(L)'
;MADPTRVQSILTATTVRVGSDVGCLTDPNFKGICNAPLQSTRHFRFKYLFMDINNGVQTINGYQLSGVTTINGNPSSTIDTWPGRRSGGMIVLTSILSTLVFIILFAYVVGFIFSIVNETPRNRGKRHDTQSLPVLPNPARDR
;
A
#
# COMPACT_ATOMS: atom_id res chain seq x y z
N MET A 1 16.53 6.32 -7.33
CA MET A 1 15.15 6.53 -7.82
C MET A 1 15.24 7.03 -9.24
N ALA A 2 14.65 6.32 -10.21
CA ALA A 2 14.65 6.77 -11.60
C ALA A 2 13.68 7.94 -11.76
N ASP A 3 14.12 9.02 -12.43
CA ASP A 3 13.30 10.19 -12.70
C ASP A 3 12.20 9.83 -13.72
N PRO A 4 10.91 9.90 -13.35
CA PRO A 4 9.82 9.51 -14.23
C PRO A 4 9.76 10.36 -15.50
N THR A 5 10.21 11.60 -15.46
CA THR A 5 10.19 12.49 -16.64
C THR A 5 11.24 12.09 -17.67
N ARG A 6 12.44 11.71 -17.19
CA ARG A 6 13.53 11.19 -18.01
C ARG A 6 13.23 9.82 -18.60
N VAL A 7 12.50 8.98 -17.87
CA VAL A 7 12.03 7.69 -18.39
C VAL A 7 11.04 7.92 -19.55
N GLN A 8 10.06 8.81 -19.38
CA GLN A 8 9.08 9.09 -20.44
C GLN A 8 9.71 9.69 -21.70
N SER A 9 10.71 10.57 -21.56
CA SER A 9 11.39 11.17 -22.72
C SER A 9 12.19 10.14 -23.52
N ILE A 10 12.88 9.20 -22.86
CA ILE A 10 13.61 8.11 -23.51
C ILE A 10 12.65 7.16 -24.23
N LEU A 11 11.54 6.77 -23.59
CA LEU A 11 10.53 5.92 -24.23
C LEU A 11 9.92 6.62 -25.45
N THR A 12 9.61 7.90 -25.36
CA THR A 12 9.04 8.65 -26.49
C THR A 12 10.02 8.76 -27.66
N ALA A 13 11.32 8.93 -27.37
CA ALA A 13 12.34 9.00 -28.41
C ALA A 13 12.63 7.65 -29.11
N THR A 14 12.34 6.52 -28.45
CA THR A 14 12.74 5.18 -28.92
C THR A 14 11.56 4.30 -29.34
N THR A 15 10.32 4.70 -29.05
CA THR A 15 9.13 3.89 -29.36
C THR A 15 8.28 4.53 -30.45
N VAL A 16 7.94 3.72 -31.46
CA VAL A 16 6.95 4.09 -32.46
C VAL A 16 5.61 3.55 -31.99
N ARG A 17 4.66 4.44 -31.68
CA ARG A 17 3.29 4.06 -31.31
C ARG A 17 2.42 3.99 -32.55
N VAL A 18 1.85 2.81 -32.80
CA VAL A 18 0.86 2.60 -33.86
C VAL A 18 -0.54 2.71 -33.28
N GLY A 19 -1.43 3.42 -33.97
CA GLY A 19 -2.83 3.61 -33.58
C GLY A 19 -3.10 4.65 -32.48
N SER A 20 -2.29 5.70 -32.39
CA SER A 20 -2.46 6.75 -31.36
C SER A 20 -3.57 7.75 -31.64
N ASP A 21 -4.01 7.88 -32.90
CA ASP A 21 -4.75 9.06 -33.34
C ASP A 21 -6.26 8.80 -33.35
N VAL A 22 -6.87 8.85 -32.17
CA VAL A 22 -8.32 8.60 -31.99
C VAL A 22 -9.21 9.57 -32.77
N GLY A 23 -8.73 10.78 -33.07
CA GLY A 23 -9.48 11.80 -33.81
C GLY A 23 -9.84 11.39 -35.25
N CYS A 24 -9.12 10.42 -35.80
CA CYS A 24 -9.37 9.92 -37.15
C CYS A 24 -10.61 9.06 -37.28
N LEU A 25 -11.15 8.56 -36.15
CA LEU A 25 -12.43 7.86 -36.15
C LEU A 25 -13.61 8.84 -36.24
N THR A 26 -13.39 10.11 -35.92
CA THR A 26 -14.45 11.12 -35.74
C THR A 26 -14.44 12.23 -36.79
N ASP A 27 -13.32 12.48 -37.46
CA ASP A 27 -13.22 13.55 -38.46
C ASP A 27 -13.51 13.04 -39.89
N PRO A 28 -14.60 13.53 -40.54
CA PRO A 28 -14.98 13.10 -41.89
C PRO A 28 -14.03 13.57 -43.00
N ASN A 29 -13.09 14.48 -42.71
CA ASN A 29 -12.14 14.98 -43.70
C ASN A 29 -10.85 14.13 -43.83
N PHE A 30 -10.73 13.04 -43.06
CA PHE A 30 -9.53 12.22 -43.07
C PHE A 30 -9.40 11.36 -44.34
N LYS A 31 -8.47 11.76 -45.23
CA LYS A 31 -8.17 11.06 -46.50
C LYS A 31 -7.05 10.00 -46.37
N GLY A 32 -7.07 9.20 -45.31
CA GLY A 32 -6.19 8.01 -45.20
C GLY A 32 -4.74 8.25 -44.77
N ILE A 33 -4.37 9.47 -44.37
CA ILE A 33 -3.05 9.77 -43.78
C ILE A 33 -3.19 9.87 -42.26
N CYS A 34 -3.60 8.77 -41.61
CA CYS A 34 -3.75 8.72 -40.15
C CYS A 34 -3.16 7.48 -39.53
N ASN A 35 -2.55 7.63 -38.36
CA ASN A 35 -2.24 6.54 -37.44
C ASN A 35 -3.46 6.15 -36.58
N ALA A 36 -4.56 5.75 -37.23
CA ALA A 36 -5.83 5.46 -36.56
C ALA A 36 -5.73 4.23 -35.64
N PRO A 37 -6.49 4.18 -34.53
CA PRO A 37 -6.47 3.05 -33.60
C PRO A 37 -6.65 1.71 -34.31
N LEU A 38 -5.83 0.73 -33.92
CA LEU A 38 -5.97 -0.62 -34.45
C LEU A 38 -7.34 -1.19 -34.07
N GLN A 39 -7.96 -1.91 -35.01
CA GLN A 39 -9.23 -2.58 -34.75
C GLN A 39 -9.09 -3.56 -33.60
N SER A 40 -10.12 -3.63 -32.75
CA SER A 40 -10.19 -4.58 -31.65
C SER A 40 -10.33 -6.02 -32.12
N THR A 41 -9.76 -6.97 -31.37
CA THR A 41 -9.92 -8.41 -31.61
C THR A 41 -9.42 -8.83 -32.99
N ARG A 42 -8.29 -8.25 -33.41
CA ARG A 42 -7.63 -8.55 -34.68
C ARG A 42 -6.17 -8.90 -34.45
N HIS A 43 -5.64 -9.72 -35.34
CA HIS A 43 -4.22 -10.07 -35.37
C HIS A 43 -3.51 -9.18 -36.39
N PHE A 44 -2.49 -8.45 -35.94
CA PHE A 44 -1.69 -7.60 -36.80
C PHE A 44 -0.27 -8.15 -36.94
N ARG A 45 0.28 -7.98 -38.13
CA ARG A 45 1.70 -8.24 -38.41
C ARG A 45 2.31 -6.95 -38.92
N PHE A 46 3.45 -6.60 -38.35
CA PHE A 46 4.14 -5.37 -38.68
C PHE A 46 5.37 -5.70 -39.53
N LYS A 47 5.55 -4.91 -40.58
CA LYS A 47 6.78 -4.91 -41.39
C LYS A 47 7.42 -3.55 -41.22
N TYR A 48 8.73 -3.54 -40.98
CA TYR A 48 9.49 -2.32 -40.77
C TYR A 48 10.46 -2.11 -41.92
N LEU A 49 10.52 -0.86 -42.36
CA LEU A 49 11.42 -0.39 -43.39
C LEU A 49 12.31 0.66 -42.74
N PHE A 50 13.62 0.47 -42.82
CA PHE A 50 14.60 1.46 -42.37
C PHE A 50 15.11 2.16 -43.62
N MET A 51 15.06 3.47 -43.62
CA MET A 51 15.62 4.25 -44.72
C MET A 51 16.96 4.79 -44.25
N ASP A 52 18.03 4.39 -44.92
CA ASP A 52 19.33 5.04 -44.80
C ASP A 52 19.41 6.11 -45.89
N ILE A 53 19.77 7.34 -45.50
CA ILE A 53 19.88 8.47 -46.43
C ILE A 53 20.89 8.17 -47.55
N ASN A 54 21.92 7.35 -47.27
CA ASN A 54 22.96 7.00 -48.23
C ASN A 54 22.64 5.74 -49.02
N ASN A 55 21.94 4.78 -48.41
CA ASN A 55 21.75 3.44 -48.95
C ASN A 55 20.30 3.14 -49.36
N GLY A 56 19.40 4.12 -49.27
CA GLY A 56 18.00 3.99 -49.66
C GLY A 56 17.15 3.19 -48.67
N VAL A 57 16.01 2.68 -49.14
CA VAL A 57 15.05 1.91 -48.31
C VAL A 57 15.55 0.49 -48.12
N GLN A 58 16.03 0.19 -46.91
CA GLN A 58 16.41 -1.14 -46.45
C GLN A 58 15.19 -1.80 -45.79
N THR A 59 14.67 -2.85 -46.42
CA THR A 59 13.64 -3.67 -45.77
C THR A 59 14.30 -4.66 -44.84
N ILE A 60 13.94 -4.69 -43.56
CA ILE A 60 14.39 -5.81 -42.71
C ILE A 60 13.43 -6.98 -42.91
N ASN A 61 13.85 -7.94 -43.74
CA ASN A 61 13.12 -9.18 -44.03
C ASN A 61 13.37 -10.29 -42.99
N GLY A 62 14.09 -10.01 -41.90
CA GLY A 62 14.63 -11.06 -41.02
C GLY A 62 13.86 -11.34 -39.72
N TYR A 63 12.97 -10.44 -39.28
CA TYR A 63 12.19 -10.65 -38.07
C TYR A 63 10.71 -10.55 -38.39
N GLN A 64 10.09 -11.69 -38.67
CA GLN A 64 8.64 -11.75 -38.62
C GLN A 64 8.28 -11.73 -37.14
N LEU A 65 8.08 -10.53 -36.58
CA LEU A 65 7.55 -10.40 -35.23
C LEU A 65 6.26 -11.21 -35.16
N SER A 66 6.18 -12.08 -34.15
CA SER A 66 4.97 -12.80 -33.82
C SER A 66 3.80 -11.81 -33.80
N GLY A 67 2.73 -12.15 -34.52
CA GLY A 67 1.61 -11.23 -34.69
C GLY A 67 1.07 -10.78 -33.34
N VAL A 68 0.71 -9.50 -33.24
CA VAL A 68 0.13 -8.93 -32.02
C VAL A 68 -1.38 -9.03 -32.13
N THR A 69 -2.00 -9.68 -31.16
CA THR A 69 -3.45 -9.73 -31.03
C THR A 69 -3.92 -8.51 -30.24
N THR A 70 -4.80 -7.69 -30.81
CA THR A 70 -5.44 -6.61 -30.08
C THR A 70 -6.52 -7.18 -29.16
N ILE A 71 -6.50 -6.74 -27.90
CA ILE A 71 -7.59 -7.00 -26.96
C ILE A 71 -8.58 -5.84 -27.01
N ASN A 72 -9.84 -6.12 -26.71
CA ASN A 72 -10.81 -5.07 -26.44
C ASN A 72 -10.46 -4.43 -25.10
N GLY A 73 -10.01 -3.19 -25.13
CA GLY A 73 -9.89 -2.37 -23.92
C GLY A 73 -11.27 -1.81 -23.57
N ASN A 74 -11.67 -1.91 -22.30
CA ASN A 74 -12.84 -1.18 -21.84
C ASN A 74 -12.58 0.33 -22.02
N PRO A 75 -13.58 1.11 -22.49
CA PRO A 75 -13.37 2.53 -22.68
C PRO A 75 -13.03 3.18 -21.34
N SER A 76 -12.19 4.21 -21.37
CA SER A 76 -11.71 4.87 -20.15
C SER A 76 -12.86 5.40 -19.28
N SER A 77 -14.01 5.72 -19.89
CA SER A 77 -15.24 6.14 -19.21
C SER A 77 -15.91 5.04 -18.37
N THR A 78 -15.62 3.77 -18.66
CA THR A 78 -16.10 2.61 -17.90
C THR A 78 -15.13 2.20 -16.80
N ILE A 79 -13.94 2.81 -16.75
CA ILE A 79 -13.00 2.61 -15.66
C ILE A 79 -13.51 3.38 -14.45
N ASP A 80 -14.11 2.65 -13.52
CA ASP A 80 -14.46 3.16 -12.22
C ASP A 80 -13.18 3.54 -11.46
N THR A 81 -12.89 4.84 -11.42
CA THR A 81 -11.76 5.42 -10.70
C THR A 81 -12.10 5.71 -9.24
N TRP A 82 -13.27 5.29 -8.75
CA TRP A 82 -13.74 5.62 -7.40
C TRP A 82 -12.74 5.15 -6.32
N PRO A 83 -12.15 6.09 -5.56
CA PRO A 83 -11.10 5.78 -4.57
C PRO A 83 -11.55 4.81 -3.47
N GLY A 84 -12.86 4.74 -3.19
CA GLY A 84 -13.44 3.93 -2.13
C GLY A 84 -13.23 2.42 -2.28
N ARG A 85 -13.13 1.89 -3.52
CA ARG A 85 -12.96 0.43 -3.75
C ARG A 85 -11.55 -0.08 -3.44
N ARG A 86 -10.52 0.78 -3.50
CA ARG A 86 -9.14 0.40 -3.12
C ARG A 86 -8.81 0.71 -1.67
N SER A 87 -9.56 1.60 -1.01
CA SER A 87 -9.29 2.03 0.38
C SER A 87 -10.10 1.27 1.44
N GLY A 88 -11.18 0.57 1.07
CA GLY A 88 -12.04 -0.14 2.02
C GLY A 88 -11.27 -1.08 2.97
N GLY A 89 -10.32 -1.86 2.45
CA GLY A 89 -9.51 -2.75 3.28
C GLY A 89 -8.63 -2.01 4.29
N MET A 90 -8.04 -0.87 3.89
CA MET A 90 -7.20 -0.06 4.77
C MET A 90 -8.02 0.59 5.89
N ILE A 91 -9.25 1.02 5.61
CA ILE A 91 -10.16 1.61 6.60
C ILE A 91 -10.63 0.55 7.61
N VAL A 92 -10.97 -0.65 7.14
CA VAL A 92 -11.39 -1.75 8.04
C VAL A 92 -10.24 -2.19 8.95
N LEU A 93 -9.02 -2.32 8.41
CA LEU A 93 -7.87 -2.72 9.22
C LEU A 93 -7.52 -1.67 10.28
N THR A 94 -7.53 -0.38 9.91
CA THR A 94 -7.23 0.71 10.85
C THR A 94 -8.29 0.83 11.95
N SER A 95 -9.57 0.59 11.65
CA SER A 95 -10.62 0.60 12.67
C SER A 95 -10.50 -0.56 13.66
N ILE A 96 -10.19 -1.78 13.19
CA ILE A 96 -9.93 -2.94 14.05
C ILE A 96 -8.71 -2.70 14.94
N LEU A 97 -7.59 -2.26 14.36
CA LEU A 97 -6.37 -1.96 15.11
C LEU A 97 -6.61 -0.88 16.17
N SER A 98 -7.37 0.18 15.83
CA SER A 98 -7.69 1.25 16.76
C SER A 98 -8.53 0.76 17.94
N THR A 99 -9.56 -0.06 17.70
CA THR A 99 -10.41 -0.60 18.77
C THR A 99 -9.65 -1.57 19.68
N LEU A 100 -8.80 -2.44 19.12
CA LEU A 100 -7.97 -3.35 19.91
C LEU A 100 -6.98 -2.60 20.81
N VAL A 101 -6.27 -1.61 20.27
CA VAL A 101 -5.33 -0.79 21.05
C VAL A 101 -6.06 -0.04 22.16
N PHE A 102 -7.24 0.51 21.89
CA PHE A 102 -8.06 1.18 22.90
C PHE A 102 -8.45 0.25 24.06
N ILE A 103 -8.93 -0.97 23.75
CA ILE A 103 -9.30 -1.96 24.77
C ILE A 103 -8.10 -2.35 25.63
N ILE A 104 -6.93 -2.58 25.01
CA ILE A 104 -5.70 -2.94 25.72
C ILE A 104 -5.27 -1.81 26.66
N LEU A 105 -5.26 -0.56 26.19
CA LEU A 105 -4.90 0.60 27.01
C LEU A 105 -5.89 0.80 28.17
N PHE A 106 -7.18 0.64 27.92
CA PHE A 106 -8.20 0.74 28.95
C PHE A 106 -8.01 -0.31 30.05
N ALA A 107 -7.82 -1.58 29.66
CA ALA A 107 -7.56 -2.66 30.59
C ALA A 107 -6.27 -2.43 31.40
N TYR A 108 -5.23 -1.90 30.76
CA TYR A 108 -3.98 -1.53 31.44
C TYR A 108 -4.20 -0.46 32.50
N VAL A 109 -4.91 0.63 32.18
CA VAL A 109 -5.20 1.71 33.14
C VAL A 109 -6.02 1.17 34.32
N VAL A 110 -7.08 0.39 34.06
CA VAL A 110 -7.90 -0.20 35.12
C VAL A 110 -7.07 -1.13 36.02
N GLY A 111 -6.25 -2.00 35.43
CA GLY A 111 -5.36 -2.89 36.19
C GLY A 111 -4.33 -2.12 37.01
N PHE A 112 -3.77 -1.04 36.46
CA PHE A 112 -2.81 -0.18 37.15
C PHE A 112 -3.44 0.52 38.35
N ILE A 113 -4.63 1.10 38.20
CA ILE A 113 -5.38 1.71 39.31
C ILE A 113 -5.70 0.67 40.38
N PHE A 114 -6.15 -0.53 39.97
CA PHE A 114 -6.45 -1.62 40.91
C PHE A 114 -5.20 -2.07 41.68
N SER A 115 -4.03 -2.13 41.04
CA SER A 115 -2.76 -2.44 41.70
C SER A 115 -2.43 -1.40 42.76
N ILE A 116 -2.53 -0.10 42.45
CA ILE A 116 -2.27 0.97 43.41
C ILE A 116 -3.23 0.92 44.60
N VAL A 117 -4.53 0.72 44.32
CA VAL A 117 -5.55 0.64 45.38
C VAL A 117 -5.31 -0.56 46.30
N ASN A 118 -4.85 -1.69 45.77
CA ASN A 118 -4.56 -2.88 46.56
C ASN A 118 -3.19 -2.85 47.29
N GLU A 119 -2.28 -1.94 46.91
CA GLU A 119 -0.93 -1.82 47.49
C GLU A 119 -0.88 -0.94 48.77
N THR A 120 -2.01 -0.60 49.39
CA THR A 120 -2.01 0.18 50.65
C THR A 120 -3.02 -0.35 51.70
N PRO A 121 -2.62 -0.79 52.92
CA PRO A 121 -1.38 -1.43 53.35
C PRO A 121 -1.64 -2.80 54.05
N ARG A 122 -1.25 -3.93 53.45
CA ARG A 122 -1.05 -5.21 54.17
C ARG A 122 0.37 -5.27 54.75
N ASN A 123 0.82 -4.19 55.40
CA ASN A 123 2.15 -4.15 56.02
C ASN A 123 2.15 -3.34 57.33
N ARG A 124 1.30 -3.73 58.28
CA ARG A 124 1.29 -3.16 59.65
C ARG A 124 0.96 -4.14 60.78
N GLY A 125 1.14 -5.44 60.58
CA GLY A 125 0.64 -6.42 61.55
C GLY A 125 1.36 -7.76 61.56
N LYS A 126 2.68 -7.78 61.44
CA LYS A 126 3.50 -8.88 61.96
C LYS A 126 4.71 -8.29 62.69
N ARG A 127 4.45 -7.51 63.74
CA ARG A 127 5.43 -7.35 64.81
C ARG A 127 5.54 -8.70 65.50
N HIS A 128 6.73 -9.29 65.48
CA HIS A 128 7.06 -10.37 66.38
C HIS A 128 7.02 -9.80 67.80
N ASP A 129 5.97 -10.11 68.55
CA ASP A 129 5.97 -9.90 69.99
C ASP A 129 6.91 -10.94 70.60
N THR A 130 8.17 -10.54 70.79
CA THR A 130 9.07 -11.19 71.74
C THR A 130 8.46 -11.02 73.12
N GLN A 131 7.82 -12.07 73.60
CA GLN A 131 7.29 -12.17 74.95
C GLN A 131 8.46 -12.11 75.96
N SER A 132 8.71 -10.93 76.53
CA SER A 132 9.46 -10.80 77.77
C SER A 132 8.47 -10.83 78.94
N LEU A 133 8.60 -11.85 79.78
CA LEU A 133 7.88 -12.03 81.04
C LEU A 133 8.03 -10.79 81.95
N PRO A 134 7.00 -10.42 82.73
CA PRO A 134 7.14 -9.43 83.77
C PRO A 134 7.97 -10.00 84.93
N VAL A 135 9.17 -9.46 85.14
CA VAL A 135 9.90 -9.63 86.40
C VAL A 135 9.15 -8.84 87.46
N LEU A 136 8.55 -9.55 88.41
CA LEU A 136 7.90 -8.99 89.59
C LEU A 136 8.93 -8.20 90.44
N PRO A 137 8.64 -6.97 90.89
CA PRO A 137 9.47 -6.31 91.89
C PRO A 137 9.20 -6.96 93.24
N ASN A 138 10.25 -7.48 93.90
CA ASN A 138 10.16 -8.01 95.25
C ASN A 138 10.20 -6.84 96.25
N PRO A 139 9.13 -6.59 97.04
CA PRO A 139 9.15 -5.54 98.04
C PRO A 139 9.97 -5.96 99.27
N ALA A 140 10.73 -5.01 99.79
CA ALA A 140 11.59 -5.12 100.94
C ALA A 140 10.97 -5.88 102.14
N ARG A 141 11.80 -6.67 102.82
CA ARG A 141 11.59 -7.07 104.22
C ARG A 141 12.69 -6.43 105.07
N ASP A 142 12.40 -5.20 105.52
CA ASP A 142 12.95 -4.63 106.75
C ASP A 142 12.47 -5.49 107.93
N ARG A 143 13.39 -6.19 108.60
CA ARG A 143 13.61 -6.16 110.06
C ARG A 143 14.70 -7.16 110.46
#